data_AF-A0AA39IID6-F1
#
_entry.id   AF-A0AA39IID6-F1
#
_cell.length_a   1.000
_cell.length_b   1.000
_cell.length_c   1.000
_cell.angle_alpha   90.00
_cell.angle_beta   90.00
_cell.angle_gamma   90.00
#
_symmetry.space_group_name_H-M   'P 1'
#
loop_
_entity.id
_entity.type
_entity.pdbx_description
1 polymer ?
#
loop_
_entity_poly.entity_id
_entity_poly.type
_entity_poly.pdbx_seq_one_letter_code
_entity_poly.pdbx_strand_id
1 'polypeptide(L)'
;MVCSTAPSSSHSLSADSVVYNYVKRKKPQLLLELFGKERCRELEGQDHLYDRSAFLSALKTVPLRSKRKERVSSEGEKKRVACDVPSVRTNLPRDDQPVLARPNGETTQNPKKKESAGSKTVQEQSASVIPKRPKVKITSELAVFNYFYERQQKEALQLLFDEEVRKDYGRKVETMGIWMPSVTRIYAWYRYVELKKVVRDTAEIWKCRLCTKQMRGKGCRSFLFSHIGIHENIPCPCVVDECNAILRNPSQLPGHLQKKHVLLINNLTAKQYHQMTTMRKDFYHKAKAFRDKYFPPESFIGFKDCKIGNVARDFEDPKCQECGAMITAVTTRRNHVAKHLNLSYNCVFDGCEFNVHPFSFPVHFTQKHATNVAQLGEERLFKYKRIKVNCNKVVNEAMPKYFRYKMNATGEELLE
;
A
#
# COMPACT_ATOMS: atom_id res chain seq x y z
N MET A 1 8.91 -32.05 36.10
CA MET A 1 7.76 -31.25 35.64
C MET A 1 7.74 -31.30 34.13
N VAL A 2 6.80 -32.03 33.53
CA VAL A 2 6.66 -32.17 32.07
C VAL A 2 5.57 -31.19 31.64
N CYS A 3 5.89 -30.20 30.81
CA CYS A 3 4.89 -29.29 30.26
C CYS A 3 3.84 -30.08 29.48
N SER A 4 2.57 -29.96 29.86
CA SER A 4 1.44 -30.56 29.15
C SER A 4 1.44 -30.07 27.70
N THR A 5 1.56 -31.01 26.75
CA THR A 5 1.63 -30.76 25.31
C THR A 5 0.29 -30.23 24.82
N ALA A 6 0.20 -28.92 24.63
CA ALA A 6 -0.93 -28.31 23.94
C ALA A 6 -0.98 -28.78 22.48
N PRO A 7 -2.18 -28.96 21.88
CA PRO A 7 -2.31 -29.41 20.50
C PRO A 7 -1.57 -28.47 19.54
N SER A 8 -0.56 -29.03 18.87
CA SER A 8 0.33 -28.34 17.96
C SER A 8 -0.42 -27.90 16.70
N SER A 9 -0.92 -26.66 16.69
CA SER A 9 -1.22 -26.00 15.42
C SER A 9 0.09 -25.77 14.67
N SER A 10 0.09 -25.91 13.34
CA SER A 10 1.28 -25.69 12.50
C SER A 10 1.94 -24.31 12.69
N HIS A 11 1.20 -23.33 13.22
CA HIS A 11 1.70 -22.01 13.56
C HIS A 11 2.52 -21.98 14.87
N SER A 12 2.19 -22.83 15.85
CA SER A 12 2.91 -22.93 17.13
C SER A 12 4.35 -23.42 16.94
N LEU A 13 4.54 -24.43 16.08
CA LEU A 13 5.87 -24.95 15.70
C LEU A 13 6.82 -23.83 15.26
N SER A 14 6.30 -22.85 14.49
CA SER A 14 7.14 -21.78 13.96
C SER A 14 7.64 -20.78 15.01
N ALA A 15 6.87 -20.53 16.07
CA ALA A 15 7.29 -19.65 17.15
C ALA A 15 8.26 -20.37 18.10
N ASP A 16 7.98 -21.64 18.37
CA ASP A 16 8.81 -22.50 19.21
C ASP A 16 10.21 -22.66 18.61
N SER A 17 10.33 -22.90 17.29
CA SER A 17 11.63 -22.96 16.60
C SER A 17 12.43 -21.67 16.72
N VAL A 18 11.77 -20.52 16.69
CA VAL A 18 12.41 -19.20 16.83
C VAL A 18 12.95 -19.01 18.25
N VAL A 19 12.15 -19.33 19.26
CA VAL A 19 12.55 -19.23 20.67
C VAL A 19 13.63 -20.26 21.01
N TYR A 20 13.48 -21.49 20.54
CA TYR A 20 14.48 -22.56 20.66
C TYR A 20 15.81 -22.11 20.07
N ASN A 21 15.84 -21.55 18.86
CA ASN A 21 17.07 -21.06 18.25
C ASN A 21 17.71 -19.87 18.98
N TYR A 22 16.91 -19.07 19.68
CA TYR A 22 17.43 -18.05 20.59
C TYR A 22 18.10 -18.69 21.82
N VAL A 23 17.39 -19.59 22.50
CA VAL A 23 17.89 -20.27 23.71
C VAL A 23 19.14 -21.10 23.40
N LYS A 24 19.13 -21.87 22.30
CA LYS A 24 20.28 -22.67 21.83
C LYS A 24 21.57 -21.88 21.70
N ARG A 25 21.50 -20.58 21.40
CA ARG A 25 22.69 -19.74 21.24
C ARG A 25 23.13 -19.04 22.50
N LYS A 26 22.15 -18.60 23.29
CA LYS A 26 22.42 -17.76 24.47
C LYS A 26 22.64 -18.60 25.71
N LYS A 27 21.92 -19.71 25.83
CA LYS A 27 21.88 -20.60 26.99
C LYS A 27 21.63 -22.06 26.57
N PRO A 28 22.51 -22.69 25.76
CA PRO A 28 22.32 -24.05 25.24
C PRO A 28 22.08 -25.10 26.33
N GLN A 29 22.69 -24.94 27.50
CA GLN A 29 22.55 -25.84 28.64
C GLN A 29 21.11 -25.95 29.16
N LEU A 30 20.26 -24.95 28.91
CA LEU A 30 18.86 -24.92 29.36
C LEU A 30 17.89 -25.57 28.36
N LEU A 31 18.35 -26.02 27.19
CA LEU A 31 17.45 -26.52 26.14
C LEU A 31 16.64 -27.74 26.57
N LEU A 32 17.29 -28.74 27.17
CA LEU A 32 16.63 -29.95 27.62
C LEU A 32 15.63 -29.68 28.74
N GLU A 33 15.93 -28.72 29.61
CA GLU A 33 15.05 -28.30 30.70
C GLU A 33 13.82 -27.55 30.19
N LEU A 34 14.00 -26.64 29.21
CA LEU A 34 12.93 -25.78 28.70
C LEU A 34 12.00 -26.46 27.70
N PHE A 35 12.52 -27.36 26.86
CA PHE A 35 11.76 -27.97 25.77
C PHE A 35 11.59 -29.48 25.93
N GLY A 36 12.46 -30.16 26.69
CA GLY A 36 12.50 -31.61 26.76
C GLY A 36 13.22 -32.25 25.56
N LYS A 37 13.72 -33.47 25.75
CA LYS A 37 14.58 -34.18 24.77
C LYS A 37 13.88 -34.48 23.45
N GLU A 38 12.60 -34.84 23.48
CA GLU A 38 11.83 -35.18 22.26
C GLU A 38 11.55 -33.93 21.43
N ARG A 39 11.12 -32.85 22.08
CA ARG A 39 10.86 -31.57 21.41
C ARG A 39 12.12 -30.95 20.85
N CYS A 40 13.25 -31.04 21.56
CA CYS A 40 14.54 -30.61 21.01
C CYS A 40 14.86 -31.35 19.71
N ARG A 41 14.70 -32.68 19.67
CA ARG A 41 14.91 -33.47 18.45
C ARG A 41 13.99 -33.05 17.30
N GLU A 42 12.72 -32.78 17.57
CA GLU A 42 11.76 -32.28 16.58
C GLU A 42 12.18 -30.91 16.02
N LEU A 43 12.54 -29.97 16.90
CA LEU A 43 12.95 -28.62 16.52
C LEU A 43 14.30 -28.61 15.79
N GLU A 44 15.23 -29.50 16.16
CA GLU A 44 16.50 -29.71 15.46
C GLU A 44 16.30 -30.24 14.04
N GLY A 45 15.35 -31.15 13.84
CA GLY A 45 14.98 -31.63 12.50
C GLY A 45 14.49 -30.50 11.59
N GLN A 46 13.95 -29.42 12.15
CA GLN A 46 13.47 -28.25 11.43
C GLN A 46 14.47 -27.09 11.35
N ASP A 47 15.64 -27.18 11.98
CA ASP A 47 16.60 -26.06 12.14
C ASP A 47 17.06 -25.50 10.79
N HIS A 48 17.16 -26.35 9.76
CA HIS A 48 17.51 -25.98 8.40
C HIS A 48 16.53 -24.99 7.74
N LEU A 49 15.29 -24.88 8.23
CA LEU A 49 14.27 -23.97 7.71
C LEU A 49 14.40 -22.53 8.27
N TYR A 50 15.22 -22.34 9.31
CA TYR A 50 15.32 -21.07 10.03
C TYR A 50 16.76 -20.57 9.98
N ASP A 51 17.06 -19.67 9.04
CA ASP A 51 18.39 -19.05 8.94
C ASP A 51 18.83 -18.46 10.29
N ARG A 52 20.11 -18.66 10.62
CA ARG A 52 20.72 -18.24 11.87
C ARG A 52 20.50 -16.73 12.11
N SER A 53 20.45 -15.90 11.08
CA SER A 53 20.22 -14.46 11.22
C SER A 53 18.74 -14.02 11.32
N ALA A 54 17.80 -14.94 11.04
CA ALA A 54 16.42 -14.62 10.73
C ALA A 54 15.66 -13.90 11.84
N PHE A 55 15.78 -14.34 13.10
CA PHE A 55 15.05 -13.74 14.21
C PHE A 55 15.53 -12.32 14.55
N LEU A 56 16.85 -12.10 14.51
CA LEU A 56 17.42 -10.77 14.76
C LEU A 56 17.03 -9.80 13.63
N SER A 57 16.99 -10.28 12.39
CA SER A 57 16.46 -9.54 11.24
C SER A 57 14.96 -9.28 11.37
N ALA A 58 14.18 -10.24 11.90
CA ALA A 58 12.75 -10.10 12.16
C ALA A 58 12.43 -8.89 13.03
N LEU A 59 13.11 -8.77 14.16
CA LEU A 59 12.86 -7.70 15.13
C LEU A 59 13.22 -6.31 14.59
N LYS A 60 14.20 -6.22 13.69
CA LYS A 60 14.53 -4.97 12.99
C LYS A 60 13.45 -4.55 11.98
N THR A 61 12.68 -5.50 11.45
CA THR A 61 11.69 -5.25 10.38
C THR A 61 10.27 -5.02 10.86
N VAL A 62 9.95 -5.32 12.13
CA VAL A 62 8.62 -5.04 12.69
C VAL A 62 8.41 -3.52 12.70
N PRO A 63 7.47 -2.98 11.89
CA PRO A 63 7.15 -1.59 11.92
C PRO A 63 6.38 -1.37 13.20
N LEU A 64 7.07 -0.90 14.24
CA LEU A 64 6.41 -0.18 15.31
C LEU A 64 5.64 0.94 14.61
N ARG A 65 4.30 0.82 14.57
CA ARG A 65 3.38 1.72 13.88
C ARG A 65 3.44 3.10 14.55
N SER A 66 4.55 3.80 14.38
CA SER A 66 4.87 5.08 15.00
C SER A 66 5.49 5.95 13.93
N LYS A 67 4.60 6.75 13.33
CA LYS A 67 4.82 8.05 12.72
C LYS A 67 3.51 8.43 12.04
N ARG A 68 2.50 8.80 12.85
CA ARG A 68 1.52 9.79 12.40
C ARG A 68 2.30 11.09 12.50
N LYS A 69 2.86 11.57 11.38
CA LYS A 69 3.32 12.97 11.30
C LYS A 69 2.04 13.78 11.49
N GLU A 70 1.77 14.24 12.70
CA GLU A 70 0.83 15.33 12.91
C GLU A 70 1.34 16.47 12.03
N ARG A 71 0.62 16.75 10.94
CA ARG A 71 0.73 18.05 10.29
C ARG A 71 0.06 19.00 11.27
N VAL A 72 0.85 19.50 12.22
CA VAL A 72 0.51 20.74 12.90
C VAL A 72 0.54 21.78 11.79
N SER A 73 -0.64 22.30 11.41
CA SER A 73 -0.71 23.55 10.66
C SER A 73 -0.19 24.63 11.60
N SER A 74 1.11 24.87 11.58
CA SER A 74 1.66 26.13 12.05
C SER A 74 1.46 27.14 10.92
N GLU A 75 0.42 27.96 11.04
CA GLU A 75 0.47 29.31 10.47
C GLU A 75 1.64 30.03 11.13
N GLY A 76 2.67 30.32 10.34
CA GLY A 76 3.91 30.93 10.81
C GLY A 76 4.59 31.61 9.64
N GLU A 77 4.68 32.94 9.75
CA GLU A 77 5.23 33.90 8.79
C GLU A 77 6.53 33.46 8.10
N LYS A 78 6.55 33.61 6.77
CA LYS A 78 7.78 33.51 5.97
C LYS A 78 8.54 34.84 6.02
N LYS A 79 9.53 34.95 6.92
CA LYS A 79 10.67 35.84 6.69
C LYS A 79 11.55 35.24 5.58
N ARG A 80 11.73 36.02 4.50
CA ARG A 80 12.63 35.69 3.40
C ARG A 80 14.07 35.92 3.86
N VAL A 81 14.89 34.87 3.82
CA VAL A 81 16.36 34.98 3.88
C VAL A 81 16.85 34.74 2.46
N ALA A 82 17.55 35.72 1.91
CA ALA A 82 18.26 35.61 0.65
C ALA A 82 19.51 34.75 0.85
N CYS A 83 19.71 33.78 -0.04
CA CYS A 83 21.00 33.11 -0.20
C CYS A 83 21.48 33.40 -1.62
N ASP A 84 22.53 34.20 -1.71
CA ASP A 84 23.33 34.37 -2.92
C ASP A 84 24.13 33.10 -3.20
N VAL A 85 24.00 32.56 -4.41
CA VAL A 85 24.96 31.61 -5.00
C VAL A 85 25.17 32.00 -6.46
N PRO A 86 26.42 32.03 -6.97
CA PRO A 86 26.73 32.57 -8.29
C PRO A 86 26.31 31.62 -9.42
N SER A 87 25.71 32.21 -10.45
CA SER A 87 25.29 31.53 -11.68
C SER A 87 26.45 31.46 -12.68
N VAL A 88 26.83 30.24 -13.08
CA VAL A 88 27.74 29.96 -14.19
C VAL A 88 26.99 30.20 -15.51
N ARG A 89 27.47 31.18 -16.30
CA ARG A 89 26.95 31.52 -17.62
C ARG A 89 27.37 30.48 -18.66
N THR A 90 26.40 29.86 -19.31
CA THR A 90 26.56 29.27 -20.65
C THR A 90 25.74 30.09 -21.65
N ASN A 91 26.44 30.68 -22.62
CA ASN A 91 25.89 31.52 -23.67
C ASN A 91 25.26 30.65 -24.77
N LEU A 92 24.00 30.92 -25.11
CA LEU A 92 23.40 30.59 -26.41
C LEU A 92 22.49 31.76 -26.85
N PRO A 93 22.29 31.95 -28.18
CA PRO A 93 21.87 33.22 -28.76
C PRO A 93 20.38 33.50 -28.56
N ARG A 94 20.06 34.79 -28.46
CA ARG A 94 18.71 35.34 -28.40
C ARG A 94 18.20 35.55 -29.82
N ASP A 95 17.02 35.02 -30.12
CA ASP A 95 16.17 35.49 -31.20
C ASP A 95 15.09 36.41 -30.63
N ASP A 96 14.88 37.52 -31.35
CA ASP A 96 13.97 38.61 -31.07
C ASP A 96 12.50 38.20 -31.15
N GLN A 97 11.70 38.56 -30.14
CA GLN A 97 10.28 38.83 -30.31
C GLN A 97 9.71 39.76 -29.21
N PRO A 98 8.60 40.47 -29.49
CA PRO A 98 8.36 41.81 -28.97
C PRO A 98 7.51 41.86 -27.70
N VAL A 99 7.70 42.98 -27.00
CA VAL A 99 7.01 43.42 -25.80
C VAL A 99 5.53 43.69 -26.11
N LEU A 100 4.63 42.95 -25.46
CA LEU A 100 3.22 43.32 -25.34
C LEU A 100 2.90 43.69 -23.89
N ALA A 101 2.37 44.90 -23.76
CA ALA A 101 1.96 45.56 -22.53
C ALA A 101 0.79 44.82 -21.84
N ARG A 102 0.83 44.81 -20.50
CA ARG A 102 -0.31 44.43 -19.64
C ARG A 102 -1.17 45.66 -19.34
N PRO A 103 -2.50 45.55 -19.35
CA PRO A 103 -3.35 46.43 -18.57
C PRO A 103 -3.63 45.86 -17.17
N ASN A 104 -3.56 46.76 -16.20
CA ASN A 104 -4.10 46.60 -14.84
C ASN A 104 -5.61 46.85 -14.84
N GLY A 105 -6.31 46.27 -13.86
CA GLY A 105 -7.71 46.52 -13.53
C GLY A 105 -8.46 45.20 -13.34
N GLU A 106 -9.31 44.95 -12.34
CA GLU A 106 -9.93 45.79 -11.32
C GLU A 106 -10.32 44.89 -10.15
N THR A 107 -10.37 45.50 -8.97
CA THR A 107 -10.84 44.93 -7.71
C THR A 107 -12.36 44.81 -7.73
N THR A 108 -12.91 43.59 -7.63
CA THR A 108 -14.34 43.38 -7.40
C THR A 108 -14.59 42.96 -5.95
N GLN A 109 -15.46 43.73 -5.30
CA GLN A 109 -15.90 43.59 -3.92
C GLN A 109 -16.82 42.36 -3.75
N ASN A 110 -16.63 41.64 -2.65
CA ASN A 110 -17.45 40.49 -2.25
C ASN A 110 -18.67 40.95 -1.42
N PRO A 111 -19.91 40.50 -1.70
CA PRO A 111 -21.04 40.77 -0.83
C PRO A 111 -21.18 39.74 0.30
N LYS A 112 -21.58 40.27 1.46
CA LYS A 112 -21.90 39.61 2.73
C LYS A 112 -22.84 38.41 2.55
N LYS A 113 -22.44 37.28 3.15
CA LYS A 113 -23.27 36.07 3.24
C LYS A 113 -24.04 36.08 4.57
N LYS A 114 -25.37 36.03 4.45
CA LYS A 114 -26.33 35.88 5.55
C LYS A 114 -26.15 34.55 6.27
N GLU A 115 -26.17 34.61 7.59
CA GLU A 115 -26.33 33.47 8.49
C GLU A 115 -27.74 32.90 8.36
N SER A 116 -27.84 31.58 8.22
CA SER A 116 -29.08 30.84 8.42
C SER A 116 -28.86 29.79 9.49
N ALA A 117 -29.58 29.95 10.59
CA ALA A 117 -29.64 29.04 11.71
C ALA A 117 -30.36 27.72 11.34
N GLY A 118 -29.94 26.65 12.02
CA GLY A 118 -30.80 25.50 12.30
C GLY A 118 -30.54 24.24 11.49
N SER A 119 -29.79 23.31 12.06
CA SER A 119 -30.20 21.90 12.01
C SER A 119 -29.54 21.04 13.08
N LYS A 120 -30.37 20.13 13.58
CA LYS A 120 -30.28 19.38 14.82
C LYS A 120 -29.17 18.32 14.82
N THR A 121 -28.43 18.35 15.92
CA THR A 121 -27.73 17.30 16.65
C THR A 121 -27.93 15.88 16.11
N VAL A 122 -26.96 15.41 15.33
CA VAL A 122 -26.67 13.98 15.17
C VAL A 122 -25.57 13.64 16.16
N GLN A 123 -25.83 12.66 17.01
CA GLN A 123 -24.95 12.12 18.03
C GLN A 123 -23.54 11.85 17.45
N GLU A 124 -22.60 12.76 17.72
CA GLU A 124 -21.18 12.52 17.56
C GLU A 124 -20.79 11.40 18.52
N GLN A 125 -20.60 10.20 17.97
CA GLN A 125 -19.85 9.16 18.67
C GLN A 125 -18.46 9.76 18.95
N SER A 126 -18.24 10.11 20.21
CA SER A 126 -17.00 10.67 20.72
C SER A 126 -15.85 9.88 20.14
N ALA A 127 -15.03 10.55 19.32
CA ALA A 127 -13.84 9.96 18.75
C ALA A 127 -12.93 9.59 19.91
N SER A 128 -13.04 8.34 20.38
CA SER A 128 -12.25 7.82 21.49
C SER A 128 -10.79 8.17 21.24
N VAL A 129 -10.21 8.96 22.15
CA VAL A 129 -8.82 9.37 22.09
C VAL A 129 -8.01 8.09 22.19
N ILE A 130 -7.58 7.55 21.04
CA ILE A 130 -6.76 6.35 21.00
C ILE A 130 -5.48 6.69 21.76
N PRO A 131 -5.20 6.05 22.91
CA PRO A 131 -4.06 6.39 23.73
C PRO A 131 -2.78 6.32 22.89
N LYS A 132 -1.92 7.33 23.05
CA LYS A 132 -0.64 7.41 22.34
C LYS A 132 0.15 6.14 22.64
N ARG A 133 0.48 5.37 21.60
CA ARG A 133 1.20 4.10 21.76
C ARG A 133 2.58 4.33 22.38
N PRO A 134 2.98 3.58 23.41
CA PRO A 134 4.31 3.69 24.00
C PRO A 134 5.39 3.35 22.96
N LYS A 135 6.49 4.12 22.95
CA LYS A 135 7.61 3.96 22.00
C LYS A 135 8.63 2.94 22.52
N VAL A 136 8.18 1.78 23.00
CA VAL A 136 9.09 0.73 23.48
C VAL A 136 9.67 -0.02 22.28
N LYS A 137 11.00 -0.14 22.23
CA LYS A 137 11.70 -0.95 21.22
C LYS A 137 11.60 -2.42 21.61
N ILE A 138 11.08 -3.25 20.70
CA ILE A 138 10.97 -4.69 20.92
C ILE A 138 12.33 -5.33 20.60
N THR A 139 13.03 -5.79 21.64
CA THR A 139 14.27 -6.57 21.52
C THR A 139 13.97 -8.06 21.38
N SER A 140 14.96 -8.87 20.98
CA SER A 140 14.83 -10.33 20.91
C SER A 140 14.53 -10.95 22.26
N GLU A 141 15.21 -10.44 23.28
CA GLU A 141 15.03 -10.84 24.66
C GLU A 141 13.63 -10.52 25.17
N LEU A 142 13.11 -9.31 24.91
CA LEU A 142 11.76 -8.93 25.32
C LEU A 142 10.70 -9.77 24.60
N ALA A 143 10.91 -10.11 23.32
CA ALA A 143 10.01 -10.99 22.57
C ALA A 143 10.00 -12.43 23.13
N VAL A 144 11.18 -12.98 23.45
CA VAL A 144 11.32 -14.30 24.08
C VAL A 144 10.74 -14.30 25.49
N PHE A 145 10.98 -13.24 26.27
CA PHE A 145 10.36 -13.06 27.57
C PHE A 145 8.83 -13.10 27.46
N ASN A 146 8.26 -12.31 26.54
CA ASN A 146 6.81 -12.29 26.33
C ASN A 146 6.25 -13.66 25.93
N TYR A 147 6.98 -14.46 25.16
CA TYR A 147 6.56 -15.81 24.78
C TYR A 147 6.37 -16.74 25.99
N PHE A 148 7.30 -16.71 26.95
CA PHE A 148 7.19 -17.51 28.18
C PHE A 148 6.22 -16.89 29.18
N TYR A 149 6.12 -15.56 29.21
CA TYR A 149 5.19 -14.81 30.03
C TYR A 149 3.73 -15.08 29.65
N GLU A 150 3.38 -15.03 28.37
CA GLU A 150 2.03 -15.35 27.87
C GLU A 150 1.60 -16.79 28.19
N ARG A 151 2.56 -17.71 28.33
CA ARG A 151 2.33 -19.12 28.70
C ARG A 151 2.40 -19.38 30.20
N GLN A 152 2.65 -18.35 31.01
CA GLN A 152 2.79 -18.45 32.46
C GLN A 152 3.89 -19.44 32.92
N GLN A 153 4.93 -19.64 32.12
CA GLN A 153 6.05 -20.54 32.43
C GLN A 153 7.07 -19.84 33.33
N LYS A 154 6.76 -19.72 34.63
CA LYS A 154 7.55 -18.95 35.60
C LYS A 154 8.96 -19.50 35.78
N GLU A 155 9.11 -20.82 35.75
CA GLU A 155 10.39 -21.52 35.90
C GLU A 155 11.30 -21.19 34.72
N ALA A 156 10.76 -21.24 33.49
CA ALA A 156 11.49 -20.86 32.30
C ALA A 156 11.97 -19.40 32.34
N LEU A 157 11.12 -18.50 32.83
CA LEU A 157 11.49 -17.10 33.02
C LEU A 157 12.63 -16.94 34.04
N GLN A 158 12.56 -17.64 35.17
CA GLN A 158 13.61 -17.61 36.21
C GLN A 158 14.97 -18.12 35.69
N LEU A 159 14.96 -19.19 34.89
CA LEU A 159 16.17 -19.75 34.29
C LEU A 159 16.78 -18.82 33.22
N LEU A 160 15.91 -18.19 32.42
CA LEU A 160 16.35 -17.38 31.27
C LEU A 160 16.71 -15.94 31.64
N PHE A 161 16.16 -15.38 32.71
CA PHE A 161 16.32 -13.96 33.03
C PHE A 161 16.52 -13.75 34.53
N ASP A 162 17.49 -12.92 34.90
CA ASP A 162 17.67 -12.49 36.28
C ASP A 162 16.44 -11.70 36.79
N GLU A 163 16.35 -11.52 38.10
CA GLU A 163 15.19 -10.89 38.73
C GLU A 163 14.96 -9.44 38.27
N GLU A 164 16.02 -8.66 38.08
CA GLU A 164 15.91 -7.26 37.66
C GLU A 164 15.37 -7.15 36.23
N VAL A 165 15.91 -7.94 35.31
CA VAL A 165 15.47 -8.02 33.91
C VAL A 165 14.04 -8.55 33.84
N ARG A 166 13.66 -9.54 34.65
CA ARG A 166 12.27 -10.02 34.71
C ARG A 166 11.30 -8.93 35.15
N LYS A 167 11.64 -8.15 36.18
CA LYS A 167 10.81 -7.04 36.65
C LYS A 167 10.70 -5.95 35.58
N ASP A 168 11.81 -5.59 34.93
CA ASP A 168 11.81 -4.60 33.85
C ASP A 168 11.01 -5.04 32.62
N TYR A 169 11.22 -6.26 32.15
CA TYR A 169 10.49 -6.81 31.02
C TYR A 169 9.00 -7.05 31.35
N GLY A 170 8.69 -7.47 32.58
CA GLY A 170 7.32 -7.53 33.09
C GLY A 170 6.62 -6.18 32.98
N ARG A 171 7.21 -5.12 33.53
CA ARG A 171 6.68 -3.75 33.40
C ARG A 171 6.51 -3.33 31.94
N LYS A 172 7.45 -3.66 31.05
CA LYS A 172 7.35 -3.35 29.62
C LYS A 172 6.22 -4.10 28.93
N VAL A 173 6.04 -5.39 29.21
CA VAL A 173 4.93 -6.19 28.69
C VAL A 173 3.60 -5.65 29.21
N GLU A 174 3.48 -5.37 30.49
CA GLU A 174 2.29 -4.75 31.10
C GLU A 174 1.98 -3.37 30.48
N THR A 175 3.00 -2.53 30.33
CA THR A 175 2.87 -1.19 29.71
C THR A 175 2.40 -1.28 28.25
N MET A 176 2.87 -2.27 27.51
CA MET A 176 2.42 -2.47 26.13
C MET A 176 1.07 -3.17 26.05
N GLY A 177 0.75 -4.05 26.99
CA GLY A 177 -0.51 -4.80 27.05
C GLY A 177 -0.86 -5.44 25.70
N ILE A 178 -2.05 -5.11 25.18
CA ILE A 178 -2.58 -5.58 23.89
C ILE A 178 -1.67 -5.21 22.70
N TRP A 179 -0.76 -4.24 22.87
CA TRP A 179 0.16 -3.80 21.82
C TRP A 179 1.42 -4.66 21.70
N MET A 180 1.72 -5.56 22.66
CA MET A 180 2.85 -6.47 22.53
C MET A 180 2.51 -7.55 21.49
N PRO A 181 3.21 -7.60 20.33
CA PRO A 181 2.99 -8.67 19.38
C PRO A 181 3.56 -9.98 19.92
N SER A 182 2.82 -11.07 19.74
CA SER A 182 3.34 -12.41 20.02
C SER A 182 4.55 -12.74 19.13
N VAL A 183 5.40 -13.68 19.57
CA VAL A 183 6.54 -14.14 18.77
C VAL A 183 6.08 -14.70 17.41
N THR A 184 4.97 -15.43 17.38
CA THR A 184 4.35 -15.92 16.15
C THR A 184 4.10 -14.78 15.17
N ARG A 185 3.57 -13.67 15.67
CA ARG A 185 3.26 -12.48 14.88
C ARG A 185 4.50 -11.79 14.34
N ILE A 186 5.51 -11.61 15.19
CA ILE A 186 6.81 -11.04 14.82
C ILE A 186 7.43 -11.87 13.69
N TYR A 187 7.43 -13.19 13.86
CA TYR A 187 8.02 -14.11 12.89
C TYR A 187 7.24 -14.17 11.57
N ALA A 188 5.91 -14.24 11.63
CA ALA A 188 5.06 -14.22 10.44
C ALA A 188 5.27 -12.93 9.62
N TRP A 189 5.40 -11.78 10.29
CA TRP A 189 5.70 -10.52 9.62
C TRP A 189 7.07 -10.55 8.93
N TYR A 190 8.09 -11.06 9.61
CA TYR A 190 9.43 -11.22 9.04
C TYR A 190 9.41 -12.11 7.80
N ARG A 191 8.81 -13.30 7.89
CA ARG A 191 8.67 -14.20 6.74
C ARG A 191 8.01 -13.50 5.55
N TYR A 192 6.94 -12.76 5.80
CA TYR A 192 6.29 -11.96 4.76
C TYR A 192 7.25 -10.94 4.13
N VAL A 193 8.00 -10.18 4.94
CA VAL A 193 8.95 -9.17 4.45
C VAL A 193 10.08 -9.80 3.64
N GLU A 194 10.68 -10.88 4.11
CA GLU A 194 11.77 -11.55 3.38
C GLU A 194 11.31 -12.19 2.09
N LEU A 195 10.21 -12.94 2.11
CA LEU A 195 9.66 -13.55 0.89
C LEU A 195 9.28 -12.46 -0.13
N LYS A 196 8.80 -11.30 0.32
CA LYS A 196 8.49 -10.17 -0.56
C LYS A 196 9.71 -9.56 -1.25
N LYS A 197 10.91 -9.66 -0.66
CA LYS A 197 12.14 -9.18 -1.31
C LYS A 197 12.52 -10.06 -2.49
N VAL A 198 12.35 -11.38 -2.33
CA VAL A 198 12.67 -12.40 -3.33
C VAL A 198 11.61 -12.42 -4.42
N VAL A 199 10.32 -12.34 -4.06
CA VAL A 199 9.20 -12.53 -4.97
C VAL A 199 8.39 -11.25 -5.16
N ARG A 200 8.93 -10.30 -5.95
CA ARG A 200 8.35 -8.95 -6.12
C ARG A 200 7.09 -8.90 -7.00
N ASP A 201 6.86 -9.92 -7.84
CA ASP A 201 5.85 -9.90 -8.91
C ASP A 201 4.77 -10.98 -8.84
N THR A 202 4.72 -11.74 -7.74
CA THR A 202 3.68 -12.75 -7.52
C THR A 202 2.50 -12.20 -6.74
N ALA A 203 1.35 -12.85 -6.87
CA ALA A 203 0.19 -12.55 -6.05
C ALA A 203 0.48 -12.95 -4.60
N GLU A 204 0.20 -12.05 -3.66
CA GLU A 204 0.18 -12.42 -2.23
C GLU A 204 -1.09 -13.25 -1.97
N ILE A 205 -0.97 -14.31 -1.16
CA ILE A 205 -2.08 -15.17 -0.73
C ILE A 205 -2.31 -14.98 0.77
N TRP A 206 -3.52 -14.55 1.11
CA TRP A 206 -3.94 -14.30 2.49
C TRP A 206 -5.19 -15.10 2.82
N LYS A 207 -5.29 -15.64 4.04
CA LYS A 207 -6.48 -16.34 4.54
C LYS A 207 -7.24 -15.45 5.51
N CYS A 208 -8.51 -15.16 5.23
CA CYS A 208 -9.33 -14.42 6.18
C CYS A 208 -9.50 -15.24 7.46
N ARG A 209 -9.18 -14.65 8.62
CA ARG A 209 -9.30 -15.32 9.92
C ARG A 209 -10.76 -15.66 10.29
N LEU A 210 -11.73 -14.85 9.82
CA LEU A 210 -13.14 -15.04 10.14
C LEU A 210 -13.82 -16.07 9.22
N CYS A 211 -13.84 -15.83 7.91
CA CYS A 211 -14.56 -16.71 6.97
C CYS A 211 -13.69 -17.76 6.30
N THR A 212 -12.39 -17.84 6.63
CA THR A 212 -11.40 -18.78 6.07
C THR A 212 -11.12 -18.65 4.57
N LYS A 213 -11.82 -17.76 3.86
CA LYS A 213 -11.64 -17.53 2.42
C LYS A 213 -10.22 -17.07 2.11
N GLN A 214 -9.61 -17.69 1.10
CA GLN A 214 -8.33 -17.27 0.57
C GLN A 214 -8.52 -16.11 -0.42
N MET A 215 -7.75 -15.06 -0.22
CA MET A 215 -7.69 -13.87 -1.06
C MET A 215 -6.35 -13.85 -1.78
N ARG A 216 -6.38 -13.66 -3.11
CA ARG A 216 -5.20 -13.66 -3.97
C ARG A 216 -5.16 -12.35 -4.76
N GLY A 217 -4.03 -11.63 -4.75
CA GLY A 217 -3.89 -10.42 -5.56
C GLY A 217 -2.53 -9.72 -5.48
N LYS A 218 -2.15 -9.00 -6.54
CA LYS A 218 -0.91 -8.19 -6.55
C LYS A 218 -1.11 -6.92 -5.74
N GLY A 219 -0.17 -6.61 -4.85
CA GLY A 219 -0.21 -5.38 -4.06
C GLY A 219 -1.36 -5.30 -3.03
N CYS A 220 -2.06 -6.43 -2.81
CA CYS A 220 -3.04 -6.86 -1.79
C CYS A 220 -3.92 -5.88 -0.99
N ARG A 221 -3.75 -4.56 -1.06
CA ARG A 221 -4.48 -3.64 -0.19
C ARG A 221 -5.94 -3.52 -0.59
N SER A 222 -6.23 -3.30 -1.87
CA SER A 222 -7.61 -3.06 -2.32
C SER A 222 -8.52 -4.28 -2.10
N PHE A 223 -8.10 -5.48 -2.52
CA PHE A 223 -8.94 -6.68 -2.40
C PHE A 223 -9.18 -7.11 -0.94
N LEU A 224 -8.13 -7.06 -0.11
CA LEU A 224 -8.29 -7.34 1.32
C LEU A 224 -9.21 -6.32 1.97
N PHE A 225 -9.08 -5.03 1.65
CA PHE A 225 -9.93 -4.00 2.24
C PHE A 225 -11.38 -4.05 1.74
N SER A 226 -11.60 -4.38 0.47
CA SER A 226 -12.95 -4.65 -0.05
C SER A 226 -13.59 -5.83 0.68
N HIS A 227 -12.82 -6.89 0.96
CA HIS A 227 -13.30 -8.03 1.74
C HIS A 227 -13.62 -7.67 3.19
N ILE A 228 -12.75 -6.90 3.86
CA ILE A 228 -12.98 -6.38 5.21
C ILE A 228 -14.27 -5.56 5.25
N GLY A 229 -14.50 -4.68 4.27
CA GLY A 229 -15.69 -3.83 4.27
C GLY A 229 -17.01 -4.61 4.16
N ILE A 230 -16.99 -5.84 3.63
CA ILE A 230 -18.15 -6.75 3.66
C ILE A 230 -18.40 -7.24 5.09
N HIS A 231 -17.35 -7.58 5.85
CA HIS A 231 -17.50 -8.05 7.23
C HIS A 231 -17.87 -6.93 8.20
N GLU A 232 -17.33 -5.73 7.99
CA GLU A 232 -17.54 -4.56 8.85
C GLU A 232 -18.69 -3.67 8.36
N ASN A 233 -19.43 -4.10 7.33
CA ASN A 233 -20.53 -3.35 6.70
C ASN A 233 -20.18 -1.86 6.43
N ILE A 234 -18.97 -1.59 5.94
CA ILE A 234 -18.51 -0.22 5.72
C ILE A 234 -19.33 0.38 4.57
N PRO A 235 -20.05 1.49 4.79
CA PRO A 235 -20.94 2.04 3.78
C PRO A 235 -20.16 2.59 2.60
N CYS A 236 -20.66 2.31 1.40
CA CYS A 236 -20.18 2.85 0.13
C CYS A 236 -21.39 3.46 -0.61
N PRO A 237 -21.80 4.70 -0.27
CA PRO A 237 -22.97 5.34 -0.87
C PRO A 237 -22.79 5.58 -2.37
N CYS A 238 -23.91 5.60 -3.10
CA CYS A 238 -23.95 6.07 -4.48
C CYS A 238 -23.59 7.56 -4.55
N VAL A 239 -23.03 7.99 -5.69
CA VAL A 239 -22.64 9.39 -5.94
C VAL A 239 -23.64 10.15 -6.81
N VAL A 240 -24.71 9.49 -7.26
CA VAL A 240 -25.78 10.13 -8.02
C VAL A 240 -26.77 10.73 -7.03
N ASP A 241 -27.11 12.00 -7.22
CA ASP A 241 -28.09 12.70 -6.38
C ASP A 241 -29.42 11.92 -6.38
N GLU A 242 -30.14 11.93 -5.25
CA GLU A 242 -31.39 11.19 -5.02
C GLU A 242 -31.26 9.64 -4.96
N CYS A 243 -30.08 9.08 -5.23
CA CYS A 243 -29.86 7.65 -5.09
C CYS A 243 -29.46 7.25 -3.66
N ASN A 244 -30.41 6.72 -2.90
CA ASN A 244 -30.19 6.26 -1.52
C ASN A 244 -29.49 4.88 -1.42
N ALA A 245 -28.94 4.35 -2.51
CA ALA A 245 -28.29 3.05 -2.51
C ALA A 245 -26.96 3.09 -1.72
N ILE A 246 -26.81 2.19 -0.75
CA ILE A 246 -25.57 1.97 0.00
C ILE A 246 -25.00 0.61 -0.40
N LEU A 247 -23.83 0.62 -1.04
CA LEU A 247 -23.16 -0.59 -1.49
C LEU A 247 -22.25 -1.13 -0.39
N ARG A 248 -21.92 -2.43 -0.46
CA ARG A 248 -21.04 -3.10 0.51
C ARG A 248 -19.55 -2.96 0.19
N ASN A 249 -19.21 -2.61 -1.06
CA ASN A 249 -17.82 -2.37 -1.46
C ASN A 249 -17.72 -1.45 -2.69
N PRO A 250 -16.60 -0.71 -2.85
CA PRO A 250 -16.44 0.20 -3.97
C PRO A 250 -16.29 -0.44 -5.35
N SER A 251 -16.04 -1.76 -5.42
CA SER A 251 -16.00 -2.51 -6.68
C SER A 251 -17.40 -2.77 -7.25
N GLN A 252 -18.46 -2.68 -6.45
CA GLN A 252 -19.85 -2.78 -6.93
C GLN A 252 -20.36 -1.48 -7.55
N LEU A 253 -19.76 -0.34 -7.20
CA LEU A 253 -20.24 0.97 -7.65
C LEU A 253 -20.28 1.12 -9.19
N PRO A 254 -19.28 0.69 -9.97
CA PRO A 254 -19.35 0.75 -11.43
C PRO A 254 -20.56 0.01 -12.01
N GLY A 255 -20.82 -1.21 -11.53
CA GLY A 255 -21.96 -2.00 -11.98
C GLY A 255 -23.30 -1.40 -11.52
N HIS A 256 -23.35 -0.79 -10.35
CA HIS A 256 -24.53 -0.06 -9.87
C HIS A 256 -24.81 1.17 -10.75
N LEU A 257 -23.80 2.01 -11.00
CA LEU A 257 -23.93 3.19 -11.86
C LEU A 257 -24.44 2.83 -13.26
N GLN A 258 -23.88 1.77 -13.85
CA GLN A 258 -24.30 1.32 -15.16
C GLN A 258 -25.75 0.80 -15.16
N LYS A 259 -26.14 -0.03 -14.19
CA LYS A 259 -27.45 -0.72 -14.20
C LYS A 259 -28.60 0.16 -13.72
N LYS A 260 -28.35 1.04 -12.75
CA LYS A 260 -29.42 1.84 -12.11
C LYS A 260 -29.49 3.26 -12.63
N HIS A 261 -28.38 3.79 -13.14
CA HIS A 261 -28.30 5.18 -13.62
C HIS A 261 -27.96 5.28 -15.10
N VAL A 262 -27.65 4.16 -15.78
CA VAL A 262 -27.15 4.13 -17.17
C VAL A 262 -25.89 5.01 -17.32
N LEU A 263 -25.14 5.17 -16.22
CA LEU A 263 -23.94 6.01 -16.15
C LEU A 263 -22.68 5.15 -16.14
N LEU A 264 -21.80 5.39 -17.12
CA LEU A 264 -20.43 4.86 -17.10
C LEU A 264 -19.54 5.77 -16.25
N ILE A 265 -18.48 5.22 -15.63
CA ILE A 265 -17.53 6.00 -14.81
C ILE A 265 -16.96 7.20 -15.58
N ASN A 266 -16.70 7.02 -16.88
CA ASN A 266 -16.11 8.05 -17.73
C ASN A 266 -17.08 9.19 -18.08
N ASN A 267 -18.38 8.98 -17.83
CA ASN A 267 -19.46 9.94 -18.09
C ASN A 267 -19.91 10.65 -16.80
N LEU A 268 -19.29 10.36 -15.65
CA LEU A 268 -19.57 11.08 -14.41
C LEU A 268 -19.20 12.55 -14.55
N THR A 269 -19.94 13.44 -13.89
CA THR A 269 -19.53 14.84 -13.74
C THR A 269 -18.26 14.93 -12.89
N ALA A 270 -17.53 16.05 -12.98
CA ALA A 270 -16.33 16.26 -12.16
C ALA A 270 -16.62 16.11 -10.66
N LYS A 271 -17.75 16.67 -10.20
CA LYS A 271 -18.25 16.56 -8.82
C LYS A 271 -18.49 15.10 -8.41
N GLN A 272 -19.28 14.35 -9.19
CA GLN A 272 -19.57 12.93 -8.92
C GLN A 272 -18.30 12.07 -8.88
N TYR A 273 -17.37 12.33 -9.81
CA TYR A 273 -16.10 11.63 -9.88
C TYR A 273 -15.22 11.91 -8.65
N HIS A 274 -15.19 13.17 -8.19
CA HIS A 274 -14.48 13.55 -6.97
C HIS A 274 -15.10 12.88 -5.74
N GLN A 275 -16.42 12.98 -5.56
CA GLN A 275 -17.16 12.30 -4.50
C GLN A 275 -16.87 10.79 -4.47
N MET A 276 -16.90 10.12 -5.63
CA MET A 276 -16.56 8.70 -5.73
C MET A 276 -15.13 8.41 -5.27
N THR A 277 -14.18 9.26 -5.66
CA THR A 277 -12.77 9.11 -5.30
C THR A 277 -12.54 9.30 -3.80
N THR A 278 -13.19 10.30 -3.21
CA THR A 278 -13.14 10.59 -1.77
C THR A 278 -13.77 9.46 -0.96
N MET A 279 -14.99 9.05 -1.33
CA MET A 279 -15.66 7.90 -0.71
C MET A 279 -14.79 6.63 -0.75
N ARG A 280 -14.13 6.33 -1.89
CA ARG A 280 -13.21 5.18 -1.99
C ARG A 280 -12.05 5.26 -1.02
N LYS A 281 -11.43 6.45 -0.88
CA LYS A 281 -10.33 6.66 0.06
C LYS A 281 -10.81 6.45 1.50
N ASP A 282 -11.98 6.99 1.84
CA ASP A 282 -12.55 6.89 3.18
C ASP A 282 -12.93 5.44 3.52
N PHE A 283 -13.55 4.72 2.59
CA PHE A 283 -13.83 3.30 2.73
C PHE A 283 -12.56 2.50 3.03
N TYR A 284 -11.50 2.69 2.22
CA TYR A 284 -10.24 1.97 2.43
C TYR A 284 -9.51 2.42 3.70
N HIS A 285 -9.66 3.68 4.11
CA HIS A 285 -9.12 4.17 5.37
C HIS A 285 -9.79 3.47 6.56
N LYS A 286 -11.12 3.40 6.57
CA LYS A 286 -11.91 2.67 7.58
C LYS A 286 -11.53 1.19 7.59
N ALA A 287 -11.54 0.52 6.44
CA ALA A 287 -11.20 -0.90 6.31
C ALA A 287 -9.78 -1.22 6.81
N LYS A 288 -8.82 -0.30 6.61
CA LYS A 288 -7.43 -0.47 7.08
C LYS A 288 -7.31 -0.58 8.60
N ALA A 289 -8.23 0.00 9.37
CA ALA A 289 -8.25 -0.13 10.82
C ALA A 289 -8.46 -1.59 11.27
N PHE A 290 -9.25 -2.34 10.51
CA PHE A 290 -9.61 -3.73 10.81
C PHE A 290 -8.70 -4.77 10.16
N ARG A 291 -7.64 -4.35 9.44
CA ARG A 291 -6.74 -5.28 8.73
C ARG A 291 -6.23 -6.39 9.64
N ASP A 292 -5.82 -6.03 10.85
CA ASP A 292 -5.26 -6.95 11.84
C ASP A 292 -6.24 -7.99 12.35
N LYS A 293 -7.53 -7.64 12.41
CA LYS A 293 -8.60 -8.52 12.86
C LYS A 293 -8.82 -9.67 11.87
N TYR A 294 -8.81 -9.35 10.57
CA TYR A 294 -9.14 -10.32 9.50
C TYR A 294 -7.92 -10.93 8.80
N PHE A 295 -6.85 -10.15 8.66
CA PHE A 295 -5.63 -10.52 7.94
C PHE A 295 -4.39 -10.11 8.76
N PRO A 296 -4.23 -10.67 9.97
CA PRO A 296 -2.98 -10.52 10.72
C PRO A 296 -1.81 -11.14 9.94
N PRO A 297 -0.55 -10.82 10.24
CA PRO A 297 0.62 -11.40 9.55
C PRO A 297 0.58 -12.93 9.45
N GLU A 298 0.06 -13.61 10.46
CA GLU A 298 -0.09 -15.07 10.56
C GLU A 298 -1.07 -15.65 9.52
N SER A 299 -2.00 -14.82 9.04
CA SER A 299 -2.93 -15.17 7.96
C SER A 299 -2.28 -15.14 6.58
N PHE A 300 -1.03 -14.69 6.46
CA PHE A 300 -0.27 -14.78 5.22
C PHE A 300 0.11 -16.23 4.95
N ILE A 301 -0.35 -16.77 3.83
CA ILE A 301 -0.03 -18.16 3.44
C ILE A 301 1.28 -18.18 2.66
N GLY A 302 1.47 -17.26 1.72
CA GLY A 302 2.60 -17.28 0.81
C GLY A 302 2.35 -16.47 -0.44
N PHE A 303 3.15 -16.75 -1.46
CA PHE A 303 3.00 -16.17 -2.78
C PHE A 303 2.48 -17.22 -3.75
N LYS A 304 1.70 -16.79 -4.75
CA LYS A 304 1.31 -17.67 -5.84
C LYS A 304 2.53 -17.97 -6.72
N ASP A 305 2.82 -19.25 -6.96
CA ASP A 305 3.97 -19.68 -7.78
C ASP A 305 3.88 -19.23 -9.23
N CYS A 306 2.64 -19.09 -9.74
CA CYS A 306 2.43 -18.43 -11.01
C CYS A 306 2.79 -16.95 -10.85
N LYS A 307 3.96 -16.56 -11.37
CA LYS A 307 4.21 -15.18 -11.77
C LYS A 307 2.98 -14.73 -12.54
N ILE A 308 2.34 -13.65 -12.12
CA ILE A 308 1.24 -13.08 -12.91
C ILE A 308 1.93 -12.65 -14.20
N GLY A 309 1.77 -13.46 -15.24
CA GLY A 309 2.37 -13.21 -16.53
C GLY A 309 2.01 -11.79 -16.93
N ASN A 310 3.02 -10.95 -17.11
CA ASN A 310 2.74 -9.66 -17.68
C ASN A 310 2.55 -9.96 -19.16
N VAL A 311 1.29 -10.13 -19.59
CA VAL A 311 0.97 -10.64 -20.93
C VAL A 311 1.79 -9.90 -21.99
N ALA A 312 1.94 -8.59 -21.84
CA ALA A 312 2.77 -7.79 -22.72
C ALA A 312 4.28 -8.15 -22.65
N ARG A 313 4.86 -8.34 -21.47
CA ARG A 313 6.29 -8.72 -21.37
C ARG A 313 6.54 -10.13 -21.91
N ASP A 314 5.65 -11.05 -21.59
CA ASP A 314 5.89 -12.47 -21.79
C ASP A 314 5.44 -12.91 -23.20
N PHE A 315 4.42 -12.26 -23.78
CA PHE A 315 3.82 -12.64 -25.06
C PHE A 315 3.90 -11.57 -26.16
N GLU A 316 4.46 -10.37 -25.96
CA GLU A 316 4.69 -9.43 -27.08
C GLU A 316 6.20 -9.31 -27.37
N ASP A 317 6.54 -9.24 -28.65
CA ASP A 317 7.89 -8.91 -29.10
C ASP A 317 8.30 -7.53 -28.54
N PRO A 318 9.48 -7.38 -27.91
CA PRO A 318 9.99 -6.06 -27.52
C PRO A 318 10.31 -5.15 -28.70
N LYS A 319 10.47 -5.65 -29.93
CA LYS A 319 10.82 -4.85 -31.10
C LYS A 319 9.57 -4.20 -31.70
N CYS A 320 9.61 -2.87 -31.84
CA CYS A 320 8.60 -2.14 -32.59
C CYS A 320 8.69 -2.50 -34.09
N GLN A 321 7.57 -2.85 -34.70
CA GLN A 321 7.50 -3.22 -36.13
C GLN A 321 7.69 -2.02 -37.07
N GLU A 322 7.30 -0.83 -36.63
CA GLU A 322 7.36 0.37 -37.48
C GLU A 322 8.77 0.97 -37.54
N CYS A 323 9.46 1.10 -36.40
CA CYS A 323 10.79 1.73 -36.34
C CYS A 323 11.92 0.80 -35.90
N GLY A 324 11.65 -0.46 -35.56
CA GLY A 324 12.66 -1.42 -35.11
C GLY A 324 13.20 -1.20 -33.69
N ALA A 325 12.70 -0.21 -32.93
CA ALA A 325 13.19 0.09 -31.59
C ALA A 325 12.90 -1.04 -30.59
N MET A 326 13.88 -1.39 -29.76
CA MET A 326 13.77 -2.41 -28.73
C MET A 326 13.24 -1.81 -27.42
N ILE A 327 12.01 -2.16 -27.05
CA ILE A 327 11.33 -1.62 -25.87
C ILE A 327 10.78 -2.77 -25.02
N THR A 328 11.42 -3.01 -23.88
CA THR A 328 11.07 -4.14 -23.00
C THR A 328 9.97 -3.82 -21.99
N ALA A 329 9.87 -2.55 -21.56
CA ALA A 329 8.92 -2.13 -20.54
C ALA A 329 7.56 -1.75 -21.16
N VAL A 330 6.48 -2.36 -20.66
CA VAL A 330 5.10 -2.17 -21.15
C VAL A 330 4.66 -0.70 -21.12
N THR A 331 5.00 0.03 -20.06
CA THR A 331 4.68 1.47 -19.96
C THR A 331 5.42 2.26 -21.04
N THR A 332 6.67 1.92 -21.30
CA THR A 332 7.48 2.57 -22.33
C THR A 332 6.97 2.23 -23.73
N ARG A 333 6.48 1.00 -23.97
CA ARG A 333 5.83 0.62 -25.23
C ARG A 333 4.59 1.46 -25.51
N ARG A 334 3.71 1.65 -24.52
CA ARG A 334 2.54 2.53 -24.65
C ARG A 334 2.93 3.96 -25.00
N ASN A 335 3.93 4.51 -24.31
CA ASN A 335 4.45 5.85 -24.63
C ASN A 335 5.02 5.91 -26.05
N HIS A 336 5.67 4.84 -26.48
CA HIS A 336 6.26 4.73 -27.80
C HIS A 336 5.22 4.65 -28.91
N VAL A 337 4.21 3.78 -28.79
CA VAL A 337 3.07 3.73 -29.72
C VAL A 337 2.39 5.08 -29.82
N ALA A 338 2.18 5.75 -28.68
CA ALA A 338 1.53 7.05 -28.69
C ALA A 338 2.34 8.14 -29.43
N LYS A 339 3.67 8.03 -29.46
CA LYS A 339 4.53 8.91 -30.28
C LYS A 339 4.35 8.64 -31.77
N HIS A 340 4.31 7.37 -32.19
CA HIS A 340 4.03 7.02 -33.59
C HIS A 340 2.66 7.52 -34.05
N LEU A 341 1.66 7.46 -33.17
CA LEU A 341 0.33 7.98 -33.43
C LEU A 341 0.22 9.51 -33.33
N ASN A 342 1.33 10.22 -33.06
CA ASN A 342 1.36 11.68 -32.82
C ASN A 342 0.29 12.15 -31.81
N LEU A 343 -0.01 11.35 -30.79
CA LEU A 343 -1.03 11.68 -29.80
C LEU A 343 -0.52 12.80 -28.88
N SER A 344 -1.11 13.98 -29.05
CA SER A 344 -0.91 15.14 -28.19
C SER A 344 -2.25 15.63 -27.64
N TYR A 345 -2.21 16.19 -26.44
CA TYR A 345 -3.38 16.78 -25.79
C TYR A 345 -2.99 18.11 -25.17
N ASN A 346 -3.95 19.04 -25.17
CA ASN A 346 -3.79 20.33 -24.52
C ASN A 346 -3.63 20.17 -23.00
N CYS A 347 -2.84 21.06 -22.40
CA CYS A 347 -2.74 21.15 -20.95
C CYS A 347 -4.12 21.43 -20.32
N VAL A 348 -4.35 20.88 -19.12
CA VAL A 348 -5.62 21.05 -18.38
C VAL A 348 -5.74 22.39 -17.67
N PHE A 349 -4.71 23.23 -17.73
CA PHE A 349 -4.70 24.58 -17.17
C PHE A 349 -5.13 25.57 -18.25
N ASP A 350 -6.15 26.35 -17.96
CA ASP A 350 -6.70 27.31 -18.90
C ASP A 350 -5.64 28.36 -19.26
N GLY A 351 -5.50 28.67 -20.55
CA GLY A 351 -4.45 29.56 -21.08
C GLY A 351 -3.07 28.92 -21.26
N CYS A 352 -2.89 27.62 -20.96
CA CYS A 352 -1.64 26.92 -21.24
C CYS A 352 -1.71 26.20 -22.60
N GLU A 353 -1.05 26.75 -23.61
CA GLU A 353 -0.98 26.20 -24.98
C GLU A 353 -0.06 24.97 -25.11
N PHE A 354 0.51 24.52 -24.00
CA PHE A 354 1.42 23.39 -24.00
C PHE A 354 0.69 22.09 -24.37
N ASN A 355 1.12 21.49 -25.47
CA ASN A 355 0.58 20.25 -26.00
C ASN A 355 1.58 19.12 -25.84
N VAL A 356 1.23 18.10 -25.06
CA VAL A 356 2.10 16.94 -24.86
C VAL A 356 1.32 15.65 -24.71
N HIS A 357 2.07 14.56 -24.84
CA HIS A 357 1.62 13.22 -24.48
C HIS A 357 1.15 13.16 -23.01
N PRO A 358 0.02 12.49 -22.67
CA PRO A 358 -0.55 12.50 -21.32
C PRO A 358 0.34 11.98 -20.19
N PHE A 359 1.30 11.12 -20.51
CA PHE A 359 2.32 10.64 -19.56
C PHE A 359 3.35 11.72 -19.17
N SER A 360 3.51 12.79 -19.96
CA SER A 360 4.43 13.90 -19.70
C SER A 360 3.80 15.01 -18.85
N PHE A 361 2.46 15.03 -18.75
CA PHE A 361 1.75 16.05 -17.98
C PHE A 361 2.18 16.18 -16.51
N PRO A 362 2.46 15.12 -15.72
CA PRO A 362 2.89 15.31 -14.33
C PRO A 362 4.18 16.14 -14.19
N VAL A 363 5.13 15.94 -15.11
CA VAL A 363 6.38 16.71 -15.16
C VAL A 363 6.08 18.15 -15.55
N HIS A 364 5.28 18.34 -16.60
CA HIS A 364 4.84 19.67 -17.04
C HIS A 364 4.10 20.45 -15.94
N PHE A 365 3.15 19.84 -15.23
CA PHE A 365 2.42 20.47 -14.13
C PHE A 365 3.37 20.95 -13.04
N THR A 366 4.38 20.16 -12.71
CA THR A 366 5.36 20.50 -11.67
C THR A 366 6.26 21.65 -12.13
N GLN A 367 6.72 21.63 -13.38
CA GLN A 367 7.67 22.61 -13.92
C GLN A 367 7.02 23.95 -14.29
N LYS A 368 5.86 23.93 -14.95
CA LYS A 368 5.19 25.13 -15.47
C LYS A 368 4.11 25.69 -14.55
N HIS A 369 3.46 24.85 -13.75
CA HIS A 369 2.34 25.26 -12.90
C HIS A 369 2.63 25.09 -11.39
N ALA A 370 3.87 24.72 -11.03
CA ALA A 370 4.30 24.50 -9.64
C ALA A 370 3.33 23.59 -8.83
N THR A 371 2.72 22.62 -9.49
CA THR A 371 1.67 21.77 -8.91
C THR A 371 1.79 20.34 -9.38
N ASN A 372 1.36 19.39 -8.54
CA ASN A 372 1.34 17.98 -8.91
C ASN A 372 -0.09 17.47 -9.12
N VAL A 373 -0.22 16.28 -9.70
CA VAL A 373 -1.52 15.65 -9.98
C VAL A 373 -2.42 15.52 -8.73
N ALA A 374 -1.83 15.34 -7.54
CA ALA A 374 -2.58 15.21 -6.30
C ALA A 374 -3.12 16.53 -5.76
N GLN A 375 -2.60 17.67 -6.25
CA GLN A 375 -3.00 19.03 -5.88
C GLN A 375 -3.95 19.66 -6.92
N LEU A 376 -4.26 18.98 -8.02
CA LEU A 376 -5.21 19.48 -9.01
C LEU A 376 -6.61 19.61 -8.40
N GLY A 377 -7.28 20.72 -8.67
CA GLY A 377 -8.70 20.89 -8.38
C GLY A 377 -9.57 19.88 -9.14
N GLU A 378 -10.83 19.74 -8.73
CA GLU A 378 -11.73 18.67 -9.20
C GLU A 378 -11.86 18.63 -10.72
N GLU A 379 -12.10 19.79 -11.35
CA GLU A 379 -12.27 19.91 -12.79
C GLU A 379 -11.01 19.55 -13.57
N ARG A 380 -9.85 20.07 -13.16
CA ARG A 380 -8.56 19.82 -13.82
C ARG A 380 -8.14 18.36 -13.68
N LEU A 381 -8.36 17.77 -12.50
CA LEU A 381 -8.09 16.35 -12.26
C LEU A 381 -8.99 15.46 -13.12
N PHE A 382 -10.27 15.82 -13.25
CA PHE A 382 -11.22 15.11 -14.10
C PHE A 382 -10.81 15.17 -15.58
N LYS A 383 -10.54 16.38 -16.12
CA LYS A 383 -10.03 16.60 -17.48
C LYS A 383 -8.77 15.74 -17.73
N TYR A 384 -7.79 15.80 -16.83
CA TYR A 384 -6.55 15.03 -16.94
C TYR A 384 -6.80 13.51 -17.01
N LYS A 385 -7.70 12.99 -16.18
CA LYS A 385 -8.01 11.56 -16.17
C LYS A 385 -8.76 11.12 -17.43
N ARG A 386 -9.68 11.94 -17.93
CA ARG A 386 -10.39 11.68 -19.20
C ARG A 386 -9.40 11.60 -20.35
N ILE A 387 -8.46 12.53 -20.43
CA ILE A 387 -7.37 12.50 -21.41
C ILE A 387 -6.58 11.18 -21.34
N LYS A 388 -6.18 10.74 -20.13
CA LYS A 388 -5.47 9.46 -19.96
C LYS A 388 -6.28 8.24 -20.41
N VAL A 389 -7.58 8.20 -20.09
CA VAL A 389 -8.46 7.09 -20.48
C VAL A 389 -8.58 7.04 -22.00
N ASN A 390 -8.80 8.18 -22.64
CA ASN A 390 -8.89 8.27 -24.11
C ASN A 390 -7.59 7.85 -24.78
N CYS A 391 -6.45 8.37 -24.32
CA CYS A 391 -5.13 8.01 -24.84
C CYS A 391 -4.85 6.51 -24.68
N ASN A 392 -5.11 5.92 -23.51
CA ASN A 392 -4.93 4.48 -23.29
C ASN A 392 -5.81 3.63 -24.22
N LYS A 393 -7.05 4.06 -24.50
CA LYS A 393 -7.94 3.36 -25.43
C LYS A 393 -7.32 3.29 -26.83
N VAL A 394 -6.96 4.45 -27.39
CA VAL A 394 -6.36 4.55 -28.73
C VAL A 394 -5.04 3.78 -28.83
N VAL A 395 -4.18 3.91 -27.81
CA VAL A 395 -2.89 3.21 -27.77
C VAL A 395 -3.06 1.70 -27.69
N ASN A 396 -4.00 1.19 -26.89
CA ASN A 396 -4.22 -0.25 -26.77
C ASN A 396 -4.82 -0.85 -28.05
N GLU A 397 -5.70 -0.13 -28.74
CA GLU A 397 -6.25 -0.54 -30.04
C GLU A 397 -5.16 -0.61 -31.12
N ALA A 398 -4.20 0.32 -31.09
CA ALA A 398 -3.08 0.33 -32.03
C ALA A 398 -1.93 -0.63 -31.67
N MET A 399 -1.82 -1.04 -30.39
CA MET A 399 -0.67 -1.80 -29.87
C MET A 399 -0.25 -3.01 -30.74
N PRO A 400 -1.17 -3.87 -31.21
CA PRO A 400 -0.79 -5.06 -31.99
C PRO A 400 -0.11 -4.74 -33.33
N LYS A 401 -0.32 -3.53 -33.89
CA LYS A 401 0.35 -3.07 -35.13
C LYS A 401 1.83 -2.78 -34.91
N TYR A 402 2.16 -2.31 -33.70
CA TYR A 402 3.51 -1.90 -33.33
C TYR A 402 4.29 -3.03 -32.66
N PHE A 403 3.64 -3.86 -31.85
CA PHE A 403 4.27 -4.95 -31.13
C PHE A 403 3.46 -6.21 -31.39
N ARG A 404 4.01 -7.12 -32.21
CA ARG A 404 3.37 -8.40 -32.50
C ARG A 404 3.34 -9.27 -31.25
N TYR A 405 2.27 -10.02 -31.08
CA TYR A 405 2.29 -11.12 -30.14
C TYR A 405 3.29 -12.16 -30.64
N LYS A 406 4.16 -12.64 -29.74
CA LYS A 406 4.92 -13.87 -29.91
C LYS A 406 3.86 -14.96 -30.08
N MET A 407 3.63 -15.37 -31.31
CA MET A 407 2.95 -16.64 -31.53
C MET A 407 3.93 -17.67 -30.99
N ASN A 408 3.68 -18.18 -29.79
CA ASN A 408 4.47 -19.27 -29.28
C ASN A 408 4.37 -20.37 -30.33
N ALA A 409 5.49 -20.78 -30.90
CA ALA A 409 5.60 -21.85 -31.89
C ALA A 409 5.24 -23.24 -31.31
N THR A 410 4.41 -23.28 -30.26
CA THR A 410 4.06 -24.47 -29.48
C THR A 410 2.83 -25.18 -30.05
N GLY A 411 2.75 -25.35 -31.37
CA GLY A 411 1.62 -26.01 -32.03
C GLY A 411 1.99 -27.04 -33.08
N GLU A 412 3.08 -26.84 -33.84
CA GLU A 412 3.40 -27.70 -34.99
C GLU A 412 4.63 -28.62 -34.78
N GLU A 413 5.52 -28.35 -33.83
CA GLU A 413 6.72 -29.20 -33.58
C GLU A 413 6.52 -30.30 -32.50
N LEU A 414 5.27 -30.66 -32.16
CA LEU A 414 4.97 -31.83 -31.30
C LEU A 414 4.24 -32.95 -32.06
N LEU A 415 4.17 -32.84 -33.40
CA LEU A 415 3.58 -33.84 -34.29
C LEU A 415 4.53 -34.33 -35.40
N GLU A 416 5.80 -33.91 -35.37
CA GLU A 416 6.90 -34.59 -36.08
C GLU A 416 7.83 -35.24 -35.05
#